data_AF-D5DQ63-F1
#
_entry.id   AF-D5DQ63-F1
#
_cell.length_a   1.000
_cell.length_b   1.000
_cell.length_c   1.000
_cell.angle_alpha   90.00
_cell.angle_beta   90.00
_cell.angle_gamma   90.00
#
_symmetry.space_group_name_H-M   'P 1'
#
loop_
_entity.id
_entity.type
_entity.pdbx_description
1 polymer ?
#
loop_
_entity_poly.entity_id
_entity_poly.type
_entity_poly.pdbx_seq_one_letter_code
_entity_poly.pdbx_strand_id
1 'polypeptide(L)' 'MKERFVAVRKNADGDLLEFQTASGDVLTYEEALKKVEAGDVEHVSTFVGKDGGTYIRSIPDHDKTNNLDALPSF' A
#
# COMPACT_ATOMS: atom_id res chain seq x y z
N MET A 1 -10.93 5.03 -13.28
CA MET A 1 -9.47 4.99 -13.18
C MET A 1 -9.17 4.64 -11.74
N LYS A 2 -8.30 3.65 -11.50
CA LYS A 2 -7.96 3.23 -10.13
C LYS A 2 -6.84 4.12 -9.61
N GLU A 3 -6.79 4.29 -8.29
CA GLU A 3 -5.71 5.03 -7.64
C GLU A 3 -4.43 4.17 -7.63
N ARG A 4 -3.28 4.80 -7.38
CA ARG A 4 -2.04 4.09 -7.08
C ARG A 4 -1.28 4.79 -5.97
N PHE A 5 -0.51 4.04 -5.20
CA PHE A 5 0.39 4.61 -4.23
C PHE A 5 1.67 5.10 -4.90
N VAL A 6 2.13 6.29 -4.51
CA VAL A 6 3.34 6.92 -5.06
C VAL A 6 4.41 7.18 -4.02
N ALA A 7 4.05 7.18 -2.73
CA ALA A 7 4.97 7.29 -1.60
C ALA A 7 4.36 6.63 -0.36
N VAL A 8 5.19 6.26 0.61
CA VAL A 8 4.77 5.62 1.86
C VAL A 8 5.50 6.18 3.08
N ARG A 9 4.80 6.36 4.19
CA ARG A 9 5.43 6.61 5.48
C ARG A 9 5.61 5.30 6.23
N LYS A 10 6.80 5.09 6.77
CA LYS A 10 7.15 3.90 7.56
C LYS A 10 7.53 4.27 8.99
N ASN A 11 7.30 3.36 9.94
CA ASN A 11 7.85 3.48 11.30
C ASN A 11 9.36 3.14 11.32
N ALA A 12 9.98 3.18 12.50
CA ALA A 12 11.41 2.87 12.68
C ALA A 12 11.77 1.41 12.31
N ASP A 13 10.81 0.49 12.39
CA ASP A 13 10.97 -0.93 12.07
C ASP A 13 10.72 -1.24 10.58
N GLY A 14 10.26 -0.25 9.82
CA GLY A 14 9.95 -0.38 8.38
C GLY A 14 8.49 -0.72 8.07
N ASP A 15 7.61 -0.77 9.07
CA ASP A 15 6.18 -1.02 8.85
C ASP A 15 5.49 0.19 8.24
N LEU A 16 4.59 -0.06 7.31
CA LEU A 16 3.80 0.96 6.62
C LEU A 16 2.78 1.58 7.59
N LEU A 17 2.77 2.92 7.64
CA LEU A 17 1.84 3.70 8.47
C LEU A 17 0.83 4.47 7.62
N GLU A 18 1.33 5.13 6.56
CA GLU A 18 0.52 6.01 5.70
C GLU A 18 0.94 5.85 4.23
N PHE A 19 0.01 6.14 3.34
CA PHE A 19 0.15 5.97 1.90
C PHE A 19 -0.25 7.24 1.18
N GLN A 20 0.62 7.77 0.33
CA GLN A 20 0.27 8.87 -0.54
C GLN A 20 -0.22 8.33 -1.88
N THR A 21 -1.39 8.79 -2.32
CA THR A 21 -1.97 8.42 -3.62
C THR A 21 -1.50 9.35 -4.72
N ALA A 22 -1.59 8.91 -5.98
CA ALA A 22 -1.23 9.73 -7.14
C ALA A 22 -2.08 11.01 -7.27
N SER A 23 -3.28 11.04 -6.67
CA SER A 23 -4.14 12.23 -6.61
C SER A 23 -3.70 13.24 -5.54
N GLY A 24 -2.76 12.87 -4.67
CA GLY A 24 -2.23 13.71 -3.59
C GLY A 24 -2.85 13.46 -2.22
N ASP A 25 -3.81 12.53 -2.11
CA ASP A 25 -4.40 12.15 -0.82
C ASP A 25 -3.38 11.39 0.03
N VAL A 26 -3.44 11.57 1.34
CA VAL A 26 -2.69 10.75 2.31
C VAL A 26 -3.70 9.92 3.08
N LEU A 27 -3.51 8.60 3.03
CA LEU A 27 -4.36 7.62 3.68
C LEU A 27 -3.62 7.01 4.86
N THR A 28 -4.32 6.86 5.98
CA THR A 28 -3.87 5.97 7.06
C THR A 28 -3.84 4.52 6.58
N TYR A 29 -3.13 3.65 7.30
CA TYR A 29 -3.09 2.22 6.97
C TYR A 29 -4.48 1.58 6.88
N GLU A 30 -5.40 1.92 7.80
CA GLU A 30 -6.76 1.37 7.79
C GLU A 30 -7.60 1.84 6.59
N GLU A 31 -7.44 3.10 6.17
CA GLU A 31 -8.11 3.64 4.98
C GLU A 31 -7.54 3.02 3.70
N ALA A 32 -6.22 2.90 3.62
CA ALA A 32 -5.54 2.22 2.52
C ALA A 32 -6.01 0.76 2.42
N LEU A 33 -6.11 0.05 3.55
CA LEU A 33 -6.55 -1.34 3.59
C LEU A 33 -7.95 -1.49 2.98
N LYS A 34 -8.90 -0.62 3.36
CA LYS A 34 -10.26 -0.61 2.81
C LYS A 34 -10.27 -0.37 1.30
N LYS A 35 -9.49 0.59 0.80
CA LYS A 35 -9.40 0.87 -0.65
C LYS A 35 -8.78 -0.29 -1.43
N VAL A 36 -7.75 -0.93 -0.88
CA VAL A 36 -7.11 -2.10 -1.51
C VAL A 36 -8.05 -3.30 -1.53
N GLU A 37 -8.79 -3.54 -0.43
CA GLU A 37 -9.80 -4.61 -0.36
C GLU A 37 -10.97 -4.39 -1.34
N ALA A 38 -11.39 -3.14 -1.52
CA ALA A 38 -12.38 -2.76 -2.53
C ALA A 38 -11.87 -2.89 -3.98
N GLY A 39 -10.56 -3.07 -4.17
CA GLY A 39 -9.93 -3.16 -5.49
C GLY A 39 -9.77 -1.80 -6.18
N ASP A 40 -9.78 -0.70 -5.42
CA ASP A 40 -9.69 0.67 -5.94
C ASP A 40 -8.24 1.13 -6.17
N VAL A 41 -7.25 0.34 -5.74
CA VAL A 41 -5.81 0.65 -5.86
C VAL A 41 -5.10 -0.37 -6.75
N GLU A 42 -4.27 0.12 -7.65
CA GLU A 42 -3.47 -0.69 -8.58
C GLU A 42 -2.18 -1.22 -7.93
N HIS A 43 -1.65 -2.32 -8.47
CA HIS A 43 -0.36 -2.93 -8.11
C HIS A 43 -0.25 -3.48 -6.68
N VAL A 44 -1.33 -3.44 -5.91
CA VAL A 44 -1.40 -3.96 -4.54
C VAL A 44 -2.61 -4.86 -4.35
N SER A 45 -2.53 -5.73 -3.35
CA SER A 45 -3.60 -6.64 -2.94
C SER A 45 -3.57 -6.82 -1.41
N THR A 46 -4.67 -7.30 -0.85
CA THR A 46 -4.68 -7.76 0.54
C THR A 46 -4.28 -9.24 0.64
N PHE A 47 -3.75 -9.63 1.80
CA PHE A 47 -3.54 -11.03 2.16
C PHE A 47 -3.81 -11.25 3.65
N VAL A 48 -4.18 -12.47 4.01
CA VAL A 48 -4.36 -12.86 5.41
C VAL A 48 -3.04 -13.42 5.95
N GLY A 49 -2.53 -12.81 7.01
CA GLY A 49 -1.34 -13.23 7.74
C GLY A 49 -1.58 -14.53 8.52
N LYS A 50 -0.48 -15.12 9.03
CA LYS A 50 -0.56 -16.36 9.83
C LYS A 50 -1.31 -16.18 11.14
N ASP A 51 -1.36 -14.96 11.64
CA ASP A 51 -2.08 -14.52 12.83
C ASP A 51 -3.55 -14.18 12.57
N GLY A 52 -4.01 -14.27 11.31
CA GLY A 52 -5.38 -13.97 10.91
C GLY A 52 -5.65 -12.50 10.60
N GLY A 53 -4.66 -11.62 10.72
CA GLY A 53 -4.77 -10.22 10.31
C GLY A 53 -4.79 -10.05 8.79
N THR A 54 -5.44 -9.00 8.28
CA THR A 54 -5.42 -8.65 6.85
C THR A 54 -4.39 -7.54 6.62
N TYR A 55 -3.50 -7.75 5.65
CA TYR A 55 -2.37 -6.87 5.35
C TYR A 55 -2.30 -6.50 3.88
N ILE A 56 -1.71 -5.34 3.58
CA ILE A 56 -1.47 -4.87 2.22
C ILE A 56 -0.12 -5.41 1.73
N ARG A 57 -0.06 -5.88 0.49
CA ARG A 57 1.19 -6.25 -0.19
C ARG A 57 1.18 -5.79 -1.64
N SER A 58 2.37 -5.60 -2.21
CA SER A 58 2.53 -5.46 -3.65
C SER A 58 2.23 -6.76 -4.39
N ILE A 59 1.72 -6.62 -5.61
CA ILE A 59 1.54 -7.72 -6.55
C ILE A 59 2.92 -8.11 -7.11
N PRO A 60 3.26 -9.41 -7.22
CA PRO A 60 4.52 -9.84 -7.83
C PRO A 60 4.44 -9.77 -9.36
N ASP A 61 4.33 -8.56 -9.91
CA ASP A 61 4.21 -8.29 -11.36
C ASP A 61 5.57 -8.09 -12.08
N HIS A 62 6.68 -8.26 -11.35
CA HIS A 62 8.07 -8.02 -11.78
C HIS A 62 8.42 -6.56 -12.08
N ASP A 63 7.51 -5.60 -11.84
CA ASP A 63 7.84 -4.19 -11.77
C ASP A 63 8.28 -3.86 -10.33
N LYS A 64 9.43 -3.21 -10.18
CA LYS A 64 9.90 -2.78 -8.85
C LYS A 64 9.45 -1.37 -8.51
N THR A 65 9.05 -0.58 -9.49
CA THR A 65 8.75 0.84 -9.33
C THR A 65 7.43 1.09 -8.59
N ASN A 66 6.56 0.08 -8.54
CA ASN A 66 5.26 0.09 -7.86
C ASN A 66 5.26 -0.79 -6.58
N ASN A 67 6.41 -1.33 -6.19
CA ASN A 67 6.53 -2.10 -4.96
C ASN A 67 6.50 -1.16 -3.75
N LEU A 68 5.66 -1.44 -2.76
CA LEU A 68 5.51 -0.63 -1.55
C LEU A 68 6.84 -0.42 -0.83
N ASP A 69 7.73 -1.40 -0.87
CA ASP A 69 9.07 -1.28 -0.29
C ASP A 69 10.04 -0.41 -1.08
N ALA A 70 9.80 -0.22 -2.37
CA ALA A 70 10.61 0.62 -3.25
C ALA A 70 10.05 2.04 -3.40
N LEU A 71 8.83 2.31 -2.90
CA LEU A 71 8.25 3.64 -2.94
C LEU A 71 9.04 4.60 -2.02
N PRO A 72 9.21 5.87 -2.44
CA PRO A 72 9.86 6.89 -1.63
C PRO A 72 9.08 7.15 -0.33
N SER A 73 9.79 7.65 0.69
CA SER A 73 9.19 8.15 1.92
C SER A 73 8.91 9.65 1.89
N PHE A 74 7.93 10.07 2.70
CA PHE A 74 7.49 11.47 2.82
C PHE A 74 7.15 11.87 4.27
#